data_AF-A0A9D1W1K5-F1
#
_entry.id   AF-A0A9D1W1K5-F1
#
_cell.length_a   1.000
_cell.length_b   1.000
_cell.length_c   1.000
_cell.angle_alpha   90.00
_cell.angle_beta   90.00
_cell.angle_gamma   90.00
#
_symmetry.space_group_name_H-M   'P 1'
#
loop_
_entity.id
_entity.type
_entity.pdbx_description
1 polymer ?
#
loop_
_entity_poly.entity_id
_entity_poly.type
_entity_poly.pdbx_seq_one_letter_code
_entity_poly.pdbx_strand_id
1 'polypeptide(L)'
;MYYAFMPNISGNYKIYDEKLYGAGTDIAISILDGSLNEIVSDNGGTDSSASITKYLSAGRMYFIQITLKNDTVSGGGCIGVTKV
;
A
#
# COMPACT_ATOMS: atom_id res chain seq x y z
N MET A 1 0.10 -6.46 7.68
CA MET A 1 0.81 -7.40 6.79
C MET A 1 1.81 -6.62 5.93
N TYR A 2 2.97 -7.19 5.59
CA TYR A 2 4.01 -6.53 4.78
C TYR A 2 4.26 -7.28 3.47
N TYR A 3 4.43 -6.52 2.38
CA TYR A 3 4.94 -7.01 1.10
C TYR A 3 6.24 -6.28 0.76
N ALA A 4 7.28 -7.03 0.38
CA ALA A 4 8.52 -6.42 -0.08
C ALA A 4 8.47 -6.19 -1.59
N PHE A 5 8.96 -5.02 -2.02
CA PHE A 5 9.01 -4.61 -3.41
C PHE A 5 10.31 -3.87 -3.71
N MET A 6 10.98 -4.22 -4.81
CA MET A 6 12.19 -3.54 -5.27
C MET A 6 11.99 -3.14 -6.74
N PRO A 7 11.81 -1.84 -7.04
CA PRO A 7 11.70 -1.37 -8.42
C PRO A 7 12.97 -1.70 -9.21
N ASN A 8 12.81 -2.21 -10.43
CA ASN A 8 13.93 -2.34 -11.37
C ASN A 8 14.22 -1.05 -12.15
N ILE A 9 13.27 -0.10 -12.15
CA ILE A 9 13.38 1.18 -12.85
C ILE A 9 12.88 2.28 -11.92
N SER A 10 13.61 3.40 -11.82
CA SER A 10 13.15 4.53 -11.02
C SER A 10 11.94 5.19 -11.68
N GLY A 11 10.98 5.66 -10.89
CA GLY A 11 9.80 6.34 -11.40
C GLY A 11 8.69 6.46 -10.37
N ASN A 12 7.58 7.04 -10.78
CA ASN A 12 6.37 7.05 -9.96
C ASN A 12 5.72 5.67 -10.01
N TYR A 13 5.40 5.15 -8.83
CA TYR A 13 4.63 3.94 -8.65
C TYR A 13 3.34 4.29 -7.94
N LYS A 14 2.23 3.81 -8.50
CA LYS A 14 0.92 3.82 -7.87
C LYS A 14 0.71 2.49 -7.15
N ILE A 15 0.48 2.56 -5.84
CA ILE A 15 0.11 1.43 -4.98
C ILE A 15 -1.33 1.67 -4.57
N TYR A 16 -2.22 0.70 -4.78
CA TYR A 16 -3.65 0.85 -4.52
C TYR A 16 -4.30 -0.48 -4.16
N ASP A 17 -5.41 -0.45 -3.43
CA ASP A 17 -6.30 -1.60 -3.31
C ASP A 17 -7.16 -1.73 -4.57
N GLU A 18 -7.08 -2.90 -5.21
CA GLU A 18 -7.78 -3.15 -6.46
C GLU A 18 -9.16 -3.78 -6.21
N LYS A 19 -9.28 -4.62 -5.18
CA LYS A 19 -10.53 -5.25 -4.74
C LYS A 19 -10.48 -5.54 -3.24
N LEU A 20 -11.44 -5.04 -2.48
CA LEU A 20 -11.65 -5.41 -1.07
C LEU A 20 -12.99 -6.11 -0.92
N TYR A 21 -13.00 -7.22 -0.19
CA TYR A 21 -14.19 -7.99 0.15
C TYR A 21 -14.25 -8.19 1.66
N GLY A 22 -15.42 -8.01 2.27
CA GLY A 22 -15.68 -8.33 3.68
C GLY A 22 -15.21 -7.29 4.71
N ALA A 23 -14.11 -6.56 4.47
CA ALA A 23 -13.58 -5.56 5.41
C ALA A 23 -14.14 -4.13 5.24
N GLY A 24 -14.93 -3.87 4.18
CA GLY A 24 -15.24 -2.48 3.82
C GLY A 24 -13.97 -1.67 3.49
N THR A 25 -14.09 -0.35 3.44
CA THR A 25 -13.03 0.61 3.10
C THR A 25 -12.08 0.92 4.27
N ASP A 26 -11.99 0.00 5.23
CA ASP A 26 -11.27 0.15 6.49
C ASP A 26 -9.82 -0.35 6.42
N ILE A 27 -9.12 -0.07 5.32
CA ILE A 27 -7.69 -0.37 5.20
C ILE A 27 -6.86 0.90 5.06
N ALA A 28 -5.65 0.84 5.59
CA ALA A 28 -4.60 1.81 5.34
C ALA A 28 -3.44 1.14 4.59
N ILE A 29 -2.83 1.87 3.68
CA ILE A 29 -1.60 1.49 2.97
C ILE A 29 -0.49 2.43 3.43
N SER A 30 0.66 1.88 3.78
CA SER A 30 1.89 2.64 4.02
C SER A 30 3.02 2.09 3.15
N ILE A 31 3.87 2.99 2.63
CA ILE A 31 5.14 2.63 1.99
C ILE A 31 6.24 2.91 3.00
N LEU A 32 7.08 1.92 3.27
CA LEU A 32 8.24 2.01 4.15
C LEU A 32 9.53 1.83 3.36
N ASP A 33 10.62 2.39 3.87
CA ASP A 33 11.96 2.20 3.34
C ASP A 33 12.54 0.83 3.72
N GLY A 34 13.75 0.51 3.23
CA GLY A 34 14.44 -0.74 3.52
C GLY A 34 14.76 -0.97 5.01
N SER A 35 14.65 0.06 5.84
CA SER A 35 14.84 0.02 7.30
C SER A 35 13.51 0.03 8.06
N LEU A 36 12.38 -0.14 7.35
CA LEU A 36 11.02 -0.11 7.89
C LEU A 36 10.58 1.25 8.47
N ASN A 37 11.18 2.36 8.02
CA ASN A 37 10.64 3.69 8.34
C ASN A 37 9.55 4.07 7.34
N GLU A 38 8.42 4.59 7.83
CA GLU A 38 7.35 5.07 6.96
C GLU A 38 7.81 6.27 6.12
N ILE A 39 7.60 6.16 4.81
CA ILE A 39 7.88 7.22 3.82
C ILE A 39 6.61 8.02 3.54
N VAL A 40 5.47 7.32 3.44
CA VAL A 40 4.15 7.88 3.13
C VAL A 40 3.07 6.86 3.47
N SER A 41 1.91 7.34 3.90
CA SER A 41 0.72 6.54 4.15
C SER A 41 -0.51 7.17 3.49
N ASP A 42 -1.46 6.34 3.08
CA ASP A 42 -2.82 6.74 2.80
C ASP A 42 -3.75 5.81 3.57
N ASN A 43 -4.60 6.42 4.39
CA ASN A 43 -5.52 5.70 5.23
C ASN A 43 -6.80 5.33 4.48
N GLY A 44 -7.05 5.82 3.26
CA GLY A 44 -8.36 5.68 2.64
C GLY A 44 -9.44 6.46 3.41
N GLY A 45 -10.51 6.82 2.71
CA GLY A 45 -11.67 7.52 3.27
C GLY A 45 -12.81 6.55 3.60
N THR A 46 -13.86 7.03 4.28
CA THR A 46 -15.14 6.32 4.31
C THR A 46 -15.58 6.10 2.86
N ASP A 47 -15.65 4.84 2.45
CA ASP A 47 -16.01 4.41 1.09
C ASP A 47 -14.98 4.74 -0.01
N SER A 48 -13.73 5.09 0.36
CA SER A 48 -12.65 5.30 -0.60
C SER A 48 -11.50 4.32 -0.39
N SER A 49 -11.10 3.68 -1.48
CA SER A 49 -9.85 2.94 -1.65
C SER A 49 -8.64 3.80 -1.26
N ALA A 50 -7.64 3.18 -0.62
CA ALA A 50 -6.36 3.80 -0.30
C ALA A 50 -5.45 3.72 -1.54
N SER A 51 -4.84 4.84 -1.93
CA SER A 51 -4.00 4.90 -3.12
C SER A 51 -2.86 5.90 -2.95
N ILE A 52 -1.63 5.42 -3.10
CA ILE A 52 -0.42 6.22 -3.02
C ILE A 52 0.27 6.26 -4.38
N THR A 53 0.61 7.46 -4.86
CA THR A 53 1.57 7.63 -5.96
C THR A 53 2.87 8.19 -5.40
N LYS A 54 3.98 7.47 -5.54
CA LYS A 54 5.29 7.87 -5.00
C LYS A 54 6.42 7.57 -5.98
N TYR A 55 7.38 8.50 -6.10
CA TYR A 55 8.64 8.22 -6.77
C TYR A 55 9.48 7.24 -5.94
N LEU A 56 9.83 6.09 -6.53
CA LEU A 56 10.68 5.07 -5.94
C LEU A 56 11.92 4.88 -6.80
N SER A 57 13.08 4.71 -6.17
CA SER A 57 14.35 4.52 -6.87
C SER A 57 14.57 3.05 -7.21
N ALA A 58 15.12 2.78 -8.41
CA ALA A 58 15.54 1.44 -8.79
C ALA A 58 16.55 0.85 -7.79
N GLY A 59 16.48 -0.45 -7.57
CA GLY A 59 17.43 -1.21 -6.73
C GLY A 59 17.33 -0.94 -5.23
N ARG A 60 16.34 -0.15 -4.78
CA ARG A 60 16.05 0.04 -3.36
C ARG A 60 14.89 -0.86 -2.93
N MET A 61 15.04 -1.53 -1.80
CA MET A 61 13.97 -2.29 -1.19
C MET A 61 13.00 -1.34 -0.49
N TYR A 62 11.72 -1.56 -0.74
CA TYR A 62 10.61 -0.90 -0.08
C TYR A 62 9.66 -1.94 0.47
N PHE A 63 8.91 -1.57 1.51
CA PHE A 63 7.85 -2.42 2.05
C PHE A 63 6.51 -1.71 1.89
N ILE A 64 5.48 -2.47 1.53
CA ILE A 64 4.11 -2.03 1.53
C ILE A 64 3.45 -2.66 2.74
N GLN A 65 3.00 -1.84 3.68
CA GLN A 65 2.23 -2.28 4.84
C GLN A 65 0.75 -2.07 4.58
N ILE A 66 -0.04 -3.10 4.87
CA ILE A 66 -1.49 -3.03 4.93
C ILE A 66 -1.92 -3.21 6.37
N THR A 67 -2.76 -2.29 6.86
CA THR A 67 -3.30 -2.30 8.21
C THR A 67 -4.83 -2.17 8.14
N LEU A 68 -5.54 -3.00 8.91
CA LEU A 68 -6.98 -2.84 9.12
C LEU A 68 -7.22 -1.76 10.18
N LYS A 69 -8.16 -0.85 9.94
CA LYS A 69 -8.52 0.20 10.91
C LYS A 69 -9.37 -0.32 12.07
N ASN A 70 -10.04 -1.45 11.87
CA ASN A 70 -10.93 -2.05 12.85
C ASN A 70 -10.58 -3.54 12.98
N ASP A 71 -10.40 -4.01 14.21
CA ASP A 71 -10.00 -5.38 14.56
C ASP A 71 -11.19 -6.36 14.62
N THR A 72 -12.41 -5.84 14.56
CA THR A 72 -13.66 -6.63 14.54
C THR A 72 -14.12 -7.00 13.13
N VAL A 73 -13.50 -6.43 12.09
CA VAL A 73 -13.81 -6.74 10.69
C VAL A 73 -12.70 -7.59 10.07
N SER A 74 -13.11 -8.63 9.36
CA SER A 74 -12.20 -9.46 8.57
C SER A 74 -12.57 -9.35 7.10
N GLY A 75 -11.56 -9.25 6.24
CA GLY A 75 -11.76 -9.24 4.80
C GLY A 75 -10.53 -9.71 4.04
N GLY A 76 -10.70 -9.86 2.74
CA GLY A 76 -9.65 -10.22 1.81
C GLY A 76 -9.59 -9.23 0.65
N GLY A 77 -8.46 -9.18 -0.04
CA GLY A 77 -8.31 -8.30 -1.20
C GLY A 77 -6.99 -8.47 -1.91
N CYS A 78 -6.83 -7.68 -2.97
CA CYS A 78 -5.57 -7.58 -3.72
C CYS A 78 -5.05 -6.15 -3.72
N ILE A 79 -3.72 -6.02 -3.61
CA ILE A 79 -3.00 -4.76 -3.80
C ILE A 79 -2.36 -4.78 -5.18
N GLY A 80 -2.59 -3.72 -5.94
CA GLY A 80 -1.92 -3.43 -7.19
C GLY A 80 -0.69 -2.54 -6.97
N VAL A 81 0.37 -2.81 -7.72
CA VAL A 81 1.56 -1.95 -7.81
C VAL A 81 1.85 -1.72 -9.29
N THR A 82 1.69 -0.49 -9.76
CA THR A 82 1.83 -0.13 -11.18
C THR A 82 2.71 1.10 -11.34
N LYS A 83 3.69 1.05 -12.27
CA LYS A 83 4.47 2.23 -12.64
C LYS A 83 3.61 3.17 -13.48
N VAL A 84 3.62 4.47 -13.17
CA VAL A 84 2.80 5.51 -13.83
C VAL A 84 3.63 6.69 -14.32
#